data_AF-A6MZX8-F1
#
_entry.id   AF-A6MZX8-F1
#
_cell.length_a   1.000
_cell.length_b   1.000
_cell.length_c   1.000
_cell.angle_alpha   90.00
_cell.angle_beta   90.00
_cell.angle_gamma   90.00
#
_symmetry.space_group_name_H-M   'P 1'
#
loop_
_entity.id
_entity.type
_entity.pdbx_description
1 polymer ?
#
loop_
_entity_poly.entity_id
_entity_poly.type
_entity_poly.pdbx_seq_one_letter_code
_entity_poly.pdbx_strand_id
1 'polypeptide(L)' 'ISIAGNQDPCQVDAEITSATVNYALYDGFLGSSPVSPTLRSSTALLLEAILTK' A
#
# COMPACT_ATOMS: atom_id res chain seq x y z
N ILE A 1 -6.23 11.03 -1.57
CA ILE A 1 -6.52 10.19 -0.39
C ILE A 1 -8.00 10.37 -0.09
N SER A 2 -8.83 9.40 -0.48
CA SER A 2 -10.28 9.42 -0.27
C SER A 2 -10.58 8.55 0.96
N ILE A 3 -11.23 9.11 1.97
CA ILE A 3 -11.78 8.36 3.11
C ILE A 3 -13.29 8.43 2.96
N ALA A 4 -13.86 7.53 2.17
CA ALA A 4 -15.30 7.37 2.07
C ALA A 4 -15.76 6.31 3.08
N GLY A 5 -16.72 6.67 3.93
CA GLY A 5 -17.39 5.73 4.81
C GLY A 5 -18.28 4.78 4.01
N ASN A 6 -18.06 3.47 4.19
CA ASN A 6 -18.99 2.39 3.88
C ASN A 6 -19.56 2.27 2.45
N GLN A 7 -18.87 2.77 1.43
CA GLN A 7 -19.22 2.45 0.04
C GLN A 7 -17.99 1.90 -0.67
N ASP A 8 -18.11 0.69 -1.20
CA ASP A 8 -17.08 0.13 -2.06
C ASP A 8 -16.84 1.11 -3.22
N PRO A 9 -15.58 1.51 -3.48
CA PRO A 9 -15.28 2.42 -4.57
C PRO A 9 -15.73 1.79 -5.89
N CYS A 10 -16.73 2.40 -6.54
CA CYS A 10 -17.31 1.93 -7.80
C CYS A 10 -16.81 2.72 -9.02
N GLN A 11 -16.10 3.84 -8.80
CA GLN A 11 -15.54 4.71 -9.82
C GLN A 11 -14.20 5.27 -9.32
N VAL A 12 -13.34 5.70 -10.26
CA VAL A 12 -12.05 6.35 -9.95
C VAL A 12 -12.29 7.85 -9.74
N ASP A 13 -12.09 8.33 -8.52
CA ASP A 13 -12.27 9.75 -8.19
C ASP A 13 -11.22 10.65 -8.84
N ALA A 14 -9.97 10.18 -8.93
CA ALA A 14 -8.85 10.92 -9.50
C ALA A 14 -7.70 9.98 -9.90
N GLU A 15 -6.97 10.36 -10.94
CA GLU A 15 -5.71 9.73 -11.34
C GLU A 15 -4.53 10.66 -11.03
N ILE A 16 -3.52 10.14 -10.34
CA ILE A 16 -2.29 10.87 -10.03
C ILE A 16 -1.14 10.27 -10.83
N THR A 17 -0.65 11.02 -11.81
CA THR A 17 0.46 10.61 -12.67
C THR A 17 1.79 11.19 -12.18
N SER A 18 2.24 10.76 -11.00
CA SER A 18 3.54 11.15 -10.44
C SER A 18 4.23 9.97 -9.76
N ALA A 19 5.38 9.56 -10.31
CA ALA A 19 6.18 8.47 -9.75
C ALA A 19 6.60 8.78 -8.30
N THR A 20 7.04 10.02 -8.03
CA THR A 20 7.46 10.43 -6.68
C THR A 20 6.34 10.32 -5.67
N VAL A 21 5.13 10.76 -6.03
CA VAL A 21 3.96 10.64 -5.14
C VAL A 21 3.61 9.17 -4.91
N ASN A 22 3.63 8.35 -5.97
CA ASN A 22 3.34 6.93 -5.86
C ASN A 22 4.36 6.20 -4.96
N TYR A 23 5.66 6.46 -5.15
CA TYR A 23 6.70 5.87 -4.29
C TYR A 23 6.59 6.32 -2.84
N ALA A 24 6.29 7.60 -2.59
CA ALA A 24 6.08 8.10 -1.22
C ALA A 24 4.89 7.41 -0.53
N LEU A 25 3.81 7.13 -1.28
CA LEU A 25 2.67 6.38 -0.75
C LEU A 25 3.03 4.94 -0.40
N TYR A 26 3.82 4.25 -1.23
CA TYR A 26 4.30 2.90 -0.89
C TYR A 26 5.28 2.90 0.28
N ASP A 27 6.22 3.85 0.31
CA ASP A 27 7.23 3.98 1.38
C ASP A 27 6.57 4.17 2.75
N GLY A 28 5.47 4.94 2.82
CA GLY A 28 4.73 5.14 4.06
C GLY A 28 4.21 3.85 4.72
N PHE A 29 3.96 2.79 3.96
CA PHE A 29 3.42 1.52 4.48
C PHE A 29 4.42 0.37 4.48
N LEU A 30 5.31 0.31 3.49
CA LEU A 30 6.22 -0.82 3.28
C LEU A 30 7.70 -0.44 3.36
N GLY A 31 7.97 0.86 3.49
CA GLY A 31 9.32 1.41 3.61
C GLY A 31 9.93 1.22 4.99
N SER A 32 10.96 2.03 5.26
CA SER A 32 11.81 1.86 6.44
C SER A 32 11.10 2.19 7.76
N SER A 33 10.18 3.15 7.77
CA SER A 33 9.41 3.56 8.95
C SER A 33 7.90 3.47 8.65
N PRO A 34 7.34 2.25 8.63
CA PRO A 34 5.97 2.04 8.16
C PRO A 34 4.96 2.51 9.20
N VAL A 35 3.89 3.16 8.75
CA VAL A 35 2.74 3.53 9.61
C VAL A 35 2.01 2.30 10.17
N SER A 36 2.17 1.14 9.51
CA SER A 36 1.69 -0.16 9.99
C SER A 36 2.81 -1.20 9.92
N PRO A 37 3.58 -1.39 11.01
CA PRO A 37 4.63 -2.41 11.05
C PRO A 37 4.11 -3.83 10.83
N THR A 38 2.89 -4.14 11.28
CA THR A 38 2.27 -5.46 11.13
C THR A 38 1.94 -5.78 9.67
N LEU A 39 1.48 -4.80 8.88
CA LEU A 39 1.22 -4.97 7.45
C LEU A 39 2.51 -5.27 6.67
N ARG A 40 3.60 -4.56 6.99
CA ARG A 40 4.90 -4.81 6.37
C ARG A 40 5.40 -6.22 6.67
N SER A 41 5.32 -6.66 7.93
CA SER A 41 5.76 -7.99 8.33
C SER A 41 4.93 -9.12 7.72
N SER A 42 3.60 -8.99 7.66
CA SER A 42 2.75 -10.03 7.04
C SER A 42 2.99 -10.14 5.53
N THR A 43 3.22 -9.02 4.85
CA THR A 43 3.58 -8.97 3.43
C THR A 43 4.92 -9.66 3.19
N ALA A 44 5.93 -9.43 4.04
CA ALA A 44 7.24 -10.07 3.94
C ALA A 44 7.15 -11.60 4.07
N LEU A 45 6.41 -12.10 5.08
CA LEU A 45 6.20 -13.54 5.29
C LEU A 45 5.50 -14.19 4.10
N LEU A 46 4.49 -13.53 3.53
CA LEU A 46 3.79 -14.05 2.36
C LEU A 46 4.69 -14.10 1.13
N LEU A 47 5.47 -13.05 0.89
CA LEU A 47 6.42 -13.03 -0.23
C LEU A 47 7.48 -14.12 -0.07
N GLU A 48 8.02 -14.31 1.13
CA GLU A 48 8.96 -15.39 1.43
C GLU A 48 8.35 -16.75 1.08
N ALA A 49 7.12 -17.05 1.52
CA ALA A 49 6.44 -18.30 1.24
C ALA A 49 6.14 -18.54 -0.26
N ILE A 50 5.94 -17.47 -1.04
CA ILE A 50 5.69 -17.55 -2.49
C ILE A 50 6.99 -17.78 -3.26
N LEU A 51 8.06 -17.08 -2.89
CA LEU A 51 9.31 -17.05 -3.63
C LEU A 51 10.28 -18.19 -3.28
N THR A 52 10.07 -18.87 -2.15
CA THR A 52 10.89 -19.99 -1.69
C THR A 52 10.28 -21.37 -2.00
N LYS A 53 9.19 -21.41 -2.76
CA LYS A 53 8.60 -22.63 -3.30
C LYS A 53 9.25 -23.10 -4.60
#